data_AF-A0A7X6L7Q8-F1
#
_entry.id   AF-A0A7X6L7Q8-F1
#
_cell.length_a   1.000
_cell.length_b   1.000
_cell.length_c   1.000
_cell.angle_alpha   90.00
_cell.angle_beta   90.00
_cell.angle_gamma   90.00
#
_symmetry.space_group_name_H-M   'P 1'
#
loop_
_entity.id
_entity.type
_entity.pdbx_description
1 polymer ?
#
loop_
_entity_poly.entity_id
_entity_poly.type
_entity_poly.pdbx_seq_one_letter_code
_entity_poly.pdbx_strand_id
1 'polypeptide(L)'
;MSSRGVPTLTTFPYAELDEREEDHWSGAAVTDDELRALALGAFYSARWDAFHDALLLGPERAHPLGDRRELAIDTLTGAWGITDGTEAQASMEQLLDGMHAPLYALVHPLVTASINASERDRFGERADRHRAFLRQVGAFRGMDNPEALVRDYDIWSQAIKIGFTDHLTRPLPSDIHAWDLARVVAVARMAYTAGYLDADVAWSYLARALPLAQSKYRNWRQFGDAYLTGWTYWQACEDLAELKNGGVDRRKELLRLWLRPTSPWRRIALNSVPVGE
;
A
#
# COMPACT_ATOMS: atom_id res chain seq x y z
N MET A 1 19.49 38.72 -22.82
CA MET A 1 18.32 38.05 -22.22
C MET A 1 17.91 36.92 -23.14
N SER A 2 18.27 35.68 -22.79
CA SER A 2 17.82 34.50 -23.52
C SER A 2 16.94 33.72 -22.55
N SER A 3 15.64 33.68 -22.83
CA SER A 3 14.70 32.84 -22.11
C SER A 3 15.16 31.39 -22.24
N ARG A 4 15.61 30.80 -21.13
CA ARG A 4 15.84 29.36 -21.04
C ARG A 4 14.51 28.68 -21.37
N GLY A 5 14.52 27.84 -22.40
CA GLY A 5 13.34 27.11 -22.86
C GLY A 5 12.67 26.40 -21.68
N VAL A 6 11.40 26.73 -21.45
CA VAL A 6 10.54 25.96 -20.55
C VAL A 6 10.52 24.54 -21.10
N PRO A 7 10.89 23.51 -20.32
CA PRO A 7 10.82 22.13 -20.78
C PRO A 7 9.41 21.86 -21.27
N THR A 8 9.27 21.40 -22.51
CA THR A 8 7.99 20.91 -23.02
C THR A 8 7.54 19.80 -22.09
N LEU A 9 6.44 20.02 -21.35
CA LEU A 9 5.81 18.98 -20.54
C LEU A 9 5.48 17.83 -21.51
N THR A 10 6.25 16.74 -21.43
CA THR A 10 5.92 15.50 -22.11
C THR A 10 4.53 15.09 -21.63
N THR A 11 3.55 15.13 -22.53
CA THR A 11 2.19 14.70 -22.28
C THR A 11 2.19 13.27 -21.77
N PHE A 12 1.29 12.97 -20.83
CA PHE A 12 1.23 11.65 -20.23
C PHE A 12 0.90 10.60 -21.32
N PRO A 13 1.60 9.46 -21.40
CA PRO A 13 1.49 8.56 -22.55
C PRO A 13 0.16 7.79 -22.63
N TYR A 14 -0.75 7.99 -21.66
CA TYR A 14 -2.05 7.32 -21.60
C TYR A 14 -3.15 8.37 -21.40
N ALA A 15 -3.85 8.76 -22.46
CA ALA A 15 -4.89 9.79 -22.41
C ALA A 15 -5.96 9.51 -21.33
N GLU A 16 -6.36 8.25 -21.17
CA GLU A 16 -7.33 7.78 -20.16
C GLU A 16 -6.88 8.02 -18.71
N LEU A 17 -5.58 8.19 -18.48
CA LEU A 17 -4.99 8.49 -17.17
C LEU A 17 -4.64 9.98 -17.02
N ASP A 18 -4.74 10.75 -18.10
CA ASP A 18 -4.45 12.19 -18.16
C ASP A 18 -5.71 13.03 -17.90
N GLU A 19 -6.91 12.45 -17.98
CA GLU A 19 -8.19 13.12 -17.72
C GLU A 19 -8.43 13.51 -16.24
N ARG A 20 -7.58 13.05 -15.32
CA ARG A 20 -7.65 13.39 -13.89
C ARG A 20 -6.67 14.52 -13.54
N GLU A 21 -7.06 15.34 -12.55
CA GLU A 21 -6.28 16.49 -12.06
C GLU A 21 -4.80 16.16 -11.77
N GLU A 22 -3.94 17.19 -11.87
CA GLU A 22 -2.52 17.09 -11.50
C GLU A 22 -2.33 16.72 -10.02
N ASP A 23 -1.19 16.13 -9.68
CA ASP A 23 -0.82 15.90 -8.28
C ASP A 23 -0.74 17.24 -7.52
N HIS A 24 -1.38 17.34 -6.35
CA HIS A 24 -1.45 18.58 -5.57
C HIS A 24 -0.25 18.77 -4.66
N TRP A 25 0.20 20.02 -4.58
CA TRP A 25 1.33 20.47 -3.76
C TRP A 25 0.93 21.75 -3.02
N SER A 26 1.12 21.78 -1.71
CA SER A 26 0.82 22.94 -0.87
C SER A 26 1.89 24.03 -0.97
N GLY A 27 3.10 23.65 -1.40
CA GLY A 27 4.28 24.53 -1.36
C GLY A 27 4.93 24.60 0.02
N ALA A 28 4.56 23.70 0.94
CA ALA A 28 5.19 23.57 2.23
C ALA A 28 6.68 23.18 2.08
N ALA A 29 7.53 23.77 2.92
CA ALA A 29 8.93 23.40 3.01
C ALA A 29 9.06 22.13 3.85
N VAL A 30 9.18 20.97 3.18
CA VAL A 30 9.52 19.69 3.80
C VAL A 30 10.93 19.27 3.39
N THR A 31 11.62 18.57 4.27
CA THR A 31 12.90 17.93 3.97
C THR A 31 12.72 16.78 2.98
N ASP A 32 13.81 16.36 2.34
CA ASP A 32 13.78 15.21 1.42
C ASP A 32 13.29 13.92 2.11
N ASP A 33 13.64 13.70 3.38
CA ASP A 33 13.22 12.52 4.13
C ASP A 33 11.75 12.58 4.53
N GLU A 34 11.24 13.74 4.93
CA GLU A 34 9.81 13.95 5.15
C GLU A 34 9.02 13.73 3.84
N LEU A 35 9.52 14.23 2.71
CA LEU A 35 8.91 14.01 1.41
C LEU A 35 8.92 12.53 1.02
N ARG A 36 10.03 11.81 1.24
CA ARG A 36 10.10 10.35 1.02
C ARG A 36 9.11 9.60 1.91
N ALA A 37 9.00 9.99 3.18
CA ALA A 37 8.10 9.35 4.12
C ALA A 37 6.63 9.58 3.72
N LEU A 38 6.24 10.81 3.37
CA LEU A 38 4.91 11.12 2.82
C LEU A 38 4.64 10.32 1.54
N ALA A 39 5.65 10.18 0.67
CA ALA A 39 5.53 9.48 -0.60
C ALA A 39 5.25 7.97 -0.47
N LEU A 40 5.50 7.34 0.69
CA LEU A 40 5.04 5.97 0.94
C LEU A 40 3.51 5.86 0.85
N GLY A 41 2.81 6.91 1.27
CA GLY A 41 1.35 7.04 1.22
C GLY A 41 0.81 7.67 -0.07
N ALA A 42 1.65 7.88 -1.11
CA ALA A 42 1.27 8.65 -2.30
C ALA A 42 0.03 8.11 -3.03
N PHE A 43 -0.21 6.79 -2.98
CA PHE A 43 -1.43 6.19 -3.52
C PHE A 43 -2.70 6.75 -2.84
N TYR A 44 -2.68 6.85 -1.51
CA TYR A 44 -3.79 7.41 -0.75
C TYR A 44 -3.93 8.90 -0.99
N SER A 45 -2.81 9.65 -1.05
CA SER A 45 -2.82 11.06 -1.42
C SER A 45 -3.52 11.29 -2.75
N ALA A 46 -3.18 10.51 -3.78
CA ALA A 46 -3.80 10.64 -5.10
C ALA A 46 -5.29 10.30 -5.11
N ARG A 47 -5.75 9.37 -4.27
CA ARG A 47 -7.17 9.00 -4.18
C ARG A 47 -8.02 9.96 -3.35
N TRP A 48 -7.43 10.58 -2.35
CA TRP A 48 -8.09 11.55 -1.47
C TRP A 48 -7.87 13.00 -1.91
N ASP A 49 -7.18 13.19 -3.02
CA ASP A 49 -6.81 14.50 -3.55
C ASP A 49 -6.06 15.35 -2.53
N ALA A 50 -5.15 14.69 -1.79
CA ALA A 50 -4.37 15.30 -0.75
C ALA A 50 -3.05 15.85 -1.27
N PHE A 51 -2.58 16.92 -0.63
CA PHE A 51 -1.23 17.44 -0.87
C PHE A 51 -0.19 16.34 -0.61
N HIS A 52 0.81 16.23 -1.49
CA HIS A 52 1.90 15.26 -1.35
C HIS A 52 3.04 15.74 -0.44
N ASP A 53 3.00 17.01 0.01
CA ASP A 53 4.01 17.69 0.82
C ASP A 53 3.46 18.19 2.18
N ALA A 54 2.31 17.69 2.63
CA ALA A 54 1.72 18.08 3.92
C ALA A 54 1.05 16.90 4.64
N LEU A 55 1.09 16.89 5.97
CA LEU A 55 0.35 15.91 6.78
C LEU A 55 -1.16 16.00 6.55
N LEU A 56 -1.66 17.22 6.46
CA LEU A 56 -3.08 17.52 6.32
C LEU A 56 -3.64 16.94 5.02
N LEU A 57 -4.81 16.32 5.11
CA LEU A 57 -5.48 15.79 3.93
C LEU A 57 -6.19 16.90 3.15
N GLY A 58 -5.86 17.01 1.87
CA GLY A 58 -6.57 17.80 0.86
C GLY A 58 -6.59 19.32 1.08
N PRO A 59 -6.86 20.08 0.01
CA PRO A 59 -7.51 21.37 0.18
C PRO A 59 -8.93 21.17 0.73
N GLU A 60 -9.43 22.16 1.46
CA GLU A 60 -10.83 22.17 1.93
C GLU A 60 -11.79 22.19 0.74
N ARG A 61 -12.84 21.37 0.78
CA ARG A 61 -13.84 21.28 -0.30
C ARG A 61 -15.24 21.13 0.25
N ALA A 62 -16.21 21.63 -0.50
CA ALA A 62 -17.61 21.37 -0.22
C ALA A 62 -17.89 19.87 -0.41
N HIS A 63 -18.25 19.17 0.67
CA HIS A 63 -18.62 17.76 0.63
C HIS A 63 -19.87 17.52 1.50
N PRO A 64 -20.80 16.63 1.09
CA PRO A 64 -22.04 16.38 1.83
C PRO A 64 -21.84 15.86 3.26
N LEU A 65 -20.74 15.12 3.48
CA LEU A 65 -20.37 14.59 4.79
C LEU A 65 -19.63 15.60 5.68
N GLY A 66 -19.38 16.82 5.19
CA GLY A 66 -18.77 17.87 5.97
C GLY A 66 -17.38 18.30 5.53
N ASP A 67 -16.63 18.91 6.45
CA ASP A 67 -15.27 19.37 6.19
C ASP A 67 -14.25 18.21 6.13
N ARG A 68 -12.99 18.50 5.79
CA ARG A 68 -11.94 17.47 5.73
C ARG A 68 -11.72 16.72 7.05
N ARG A 69 -12.03 17.33 8.20
CA ARG A 69 -11.90 16.71 9.51
C ARG A 69 -13.00 15.67 9.69
N GLU A 70 -14.25 16.01 9.37
CA GLU A 70 -15.40 15.11 9.41
C GLU A 70 -15.20 13.91 8.47
N LEU A 71 -14.66 14.16 7.27
CA LEU A 71 -14.28 13.11 6.32
C LEU A 71 -13.18 12.16 6.84
N ALA A 72 -12.17 12.71 7.51
CA ALA A 72 -11.11 11.91 8.12
C ALA A 72 -11.67 11.03 9.26
N ILE A 73 -12.55 11.58 10.10
CA ILE A 73 -13.22 10.84 11.18
C ILE A 73 -14.12 9.73 10.62
N ASP A 74 -14.92 10.02 9.61
CA ASP A 74 -15.79 9.04 8.95
C ASP A 74 -14.99 7.88 8.36
N THR A 75 -13.87 8.18 7.68
CA THR A 75 -13.01 7.15 7.10
C THR A 75 -12.31 6.31 8.17
N LEU A 76 -11.80 6.93 9.24
CA LEU A 76 -11.19 6.22 10.36
C LEU A 76 -12.21 5.31 11.07
N THR A 77 -13.42 5.81 11.31
CA THR A 77 -14.45 5.04 12.00
C THR A 77 -14.95 3.90 11.11
N GLY A 78 -15.30 4.20 9.85
CA GLY A 78 -15.96 3.25 8.95
C GLY A 78 -15.02 2.20 8.37
N ALA A 79 -13.80 2.57 7.98
CA ALA A 79 -12.86 1.65 7.34
C ALA A 79 -11.84 1.03 8.30
N TRP A 80 -11.58 1.68 9.44
CA TRP A 80 -10.55 1.23 10.39
C TRP A 80 -11.10 0.90 11.79
N GLY A 81 -12.33 1.30 12.12
CA GLY A 81 -12.83 1.20 13.48
C GLY A 81 -12.08 2.07 14.48
N ILE A 82 -11.34 3.09 14.01
CA ILE A 82 -10.53 3.99 14.85
C ILE A 82 -11.38 5.21 15.22
N THR A 83 -11.51 5.45 16.52
CA THR A 83 -12.32 6.55 17.08
C THR A 83 -11.53 7.52 17.94
N ASP A 84 -10.26 7.21 18.26
CA ASP A 84 -9.37 8.09 18.99
C ASP A 84 -7.87 7.91 18.63
N GLY A 85 -7.02 8.73 19.26
CA GLY A 85 -5.58 8.72 19.04
C GLY A 85 -4.84 7.50 19.60
N THR A 86 -5.39 6.81 20.60
CA THR A 86 -4.81 5.58 21.16
C THR A 86 -5.01 4.42 20.19
N GLU A 87 -6.22 4.27 19.67
CA GLU A 87 -6.56 3.27 18.66
C GLU A 87 -5.81 3.50 17.35
N ALA A 88 -5.64 4.77 16.95
CA ALA A 88 -4.83 5.14 15.80
C ALA A 88 -3.37 4.69 15.96
N GLN A 89 -2.77 4.97 17.11
CA GLN A 89 -1.41 4.56 17.42
C GLN A 89 -1.27 3.03 17.45
N ALA A 90 -2.16 2.33 18.15
CA ALA A 90 -2.16 0.87 18.19
C ALA A 90 -2.25 0.23 16.79
N SER A 91 -3.10 0.79 15.92
CA SER A 91 -3.24 0.32 14.54
C SER A 91 -1.97 0.55 13.72
N MET A 92 -1.33 1.72 13.88
CA MET A 92 -0.07 2.03 13.20
C MET A 92 1.10 1.16 13.69
N GLU A 93 1.16 0.82 14.98
CA GLU A 93 2.15 -0.13 15.51
C GLU A 93 1.99 -1.51 14.86
N GLN A 94 0.76 -2.03 14.78
CA GLN A 94 0.51 -3.31 14.10
C GLN A 94 0.88 -3.27 12.61
N LEU A 95 0.65 -2.15 11.93
CA LEU A 95 1.05 -1.97 10.53
C LEU A 95 2.57 -1.91 10.38
N LEU A 96 3.30 -1.28 11.30
CA LEU A 96 4.76 -1.22 11.29
C LEU A 96 5.40 -2.60 11.53
N ASP A 97 4.78 -3.44 12.35
CA ASP A 97 5.21 -4.83 12.59
C ASP A 97 4.89 -5.77 11.41
N GLY A 98 4.17 -5.27 10.40
CA GLY A 98 3.70 -6.04 9.27
C GLY A 98 2.43 -6.80 9.61
N MET A 99 1.28 -6.14 9.52
CA MET A 99 -0.01 -6.75 9.79
C MET A 99 -0.35 -7.89 8.81
N HIS A 100 -0.03 -7.73 7.51
CA HIS A 100 -0.36 -8.71 6.46
C HIS A 100 0.87 -9.38 5.87
N ALA A 101 2.00 -8.66 5.84
CA ALA A 101 3.23 -9.17 5.22
C ALA A 101 3.72 -10.52 5.79
N PRO A 102 3.70 -10.78 7.11
CA PRO A 102 4.07 -12.07 7.68
C PRO A 102 3.12 -13.21 7.31
N LEU A 103 1.82 -12.94 7.15
CA LEU A 103 0.84 -13.95 6.72
C LEU A 103 1.10 -14.35 5.27
N TYR A 104 1.27 -13.36 4.39
CA TYR A 104 1.63 -13.59 2.99
C TYR A 104 2.95 -14.35 2.84
N ALA A 105 3.97 -14.01 3.65
CA ALA A 105 5.27 -14.68 3.61
C ALA A 105 5.19 -16.17 3.98
N LEU A 106 4.20 -16.59 4.77
CA LEU A 106 3.92 -18.00 5.06
C LEU A 106 3.11 -18.66 3.93
N VAL A 107 2.08 -17.98 3.43
CA VAL A 107 1.10 -18.54 2.50
C VAL A 107 1.62 -18.61 1.07
N HIS A 108 2.16 -17.50 0.54
CA HIS A 108 2.47 -17.36 -0.88
C HIS A 108 3.49 -18.39 -1.42
N PRO A 109 4.59 -18.73 -0.72
CA PRO A 109 5.52 -19.74 -1.19
C PRO A 109 4.87 -21.13 -1.34
N LEU A 110 3.98 -21.50 -0.40
CA LEU A 110 3.27 -22.78 -0.44
C LEU A 110 2.28 -22.82 -1.60
N VAL A 111 1.54 -21.73 -1.84
CA VAL A 111 0.63 -21.60 -2.98
C VAL A 111 1.40 -21.73 -4.29
N THR A 112 2.51 -21.00 -4.43
CA THR A 112 3.38 -21.07 -5.63
C THR A 112 3.92 -22.48 -5.85
N ALA A 113 4.38 -23.15 -4.78
CA ALA A 113 4.85 -24.53 -4.85
C ALA A 113 3.72 -25.54 -5.19
N SER A 114 2.48 -25.23 -4.85
CA SER A 114 1.32 -26.06 -5.21
C SER A 114 0.88 -25.86 -6.66
N ILE A 115 0.90 -24.62 -7.16
CA ILE A 115 0.46 -24.29 -8.52
C ILE A 115 1.47 -24.81 -9.55
N ASN A 116 2.77 -24.78 -9.23
CA ASN A 116 3.83 -25.26 -10.10
C ASN A 116 4.11 -26.77 -9.98
N ALA A 117 3.32 -27.52 -9.19
CA ALA A 117 3.52 -28.95 -9.00
C ALA A 117 3.08 -29.76 -10.24
N SER A 118 3.80 -30.85 -10.55
CA SER A 118 3.47 -31.76 -11.65
C SER A 118 2.14 -32.51 -11.42
N GLU A 119 1.55 -33.06 -12.48
CA GLU A 119 0.26 -33.77 -12.39
C GLU A 119 0.24 -34.94 -11.39
N ARG A 120 1.39 -35.56 -11.10
CA ARG A 120 1.51 -36.65 -10.12
C ARG A 120 1.27 -36.21 -8.67
N ASP A 121 1.43 -34.92 -8.36
CA ASP A 121 1.17 -34.36 -7.02
C ASP A 121 -0.28 -33.80 -6.90
N ARG A 122 -1.11 -33.91 -7.95
CA ARG A 122 -2.46 -33.29 -8.01
C ARG A 122 -3.51 -33.94 -7.11
N PHE A 123 -3.27 -35.14 -6.57
CA PHE A 123 -4.23 -35.83 -5.71
C PHE A 123 -4.25 -35.25 -4.28
N GLY A 124 -4.49 -33.95 -4.12
CA GLY A 124 -4.79 -33.29 -2.83
C GLY A 124 -3.66 -33.26 -1.78
N GLU A 125 -2.77 -34.25 -1.76
CA GLU A 125 -1.88 -34.57 -0.64
C GLU A 125 -0.85 -33.47 -0.36
N ARG A 126 -0.35 -32.79 -1.41
CA ARG A 126 0.53 -31.62 -1.20
C ARG A 126 -0.24 -30.44 -0.58
N ALA A 127 -1.43 -30.14 -1.10
CA ALA A 127 -2.26 -29.08 -0.55
C ALA A 127 -2.67 -29.40 0.89
N ASP A 128 -3.03 -30.65 1.19
CA ASP A 128 -3.39 -31.08 2.55
C ASP A 128 -2.21 -30.99 3.52
N ARG A 129 -0.99 -31.34 3.07
CA ARG A 129 0.24 -31.10 3.85
C ARG A 129 0.49 -29.62 4.10
N HIS A 130 0.30 -28.75 3.11
CA HIS A 130 0.42 -27.30 3.29
C HIS A 130 -0.59 -26.78 4.31
N ARG A 131 -1.86 -27.20 4.22
CA ARG A 131 -2.90 -26.81 5.18
C ARG A 131 -2.57 -27.30 6.60
N ALA A 132 -2.14 -28.55 6.74
CA ALA A 132 -1.72 -29.10 8.04
C ALA A 132 -0.53 -28.33 8.63
N PHE A 133 0.47 -28.01 7.81
CA PHE A 133 1.61 -27.19 8.20
C PHE A 133 1.18 -25.79 8.66
N LEU A 134 0.30 -25.11 7.91
CA LEU A 134 -0.18 -23.77 8.26
C LEU A 134 -0.97 -23.77 9.58
N ARG A 135 -1.78 -24.79 9.87
CA ARG A 135 -2.43 -24.96 11.17
C ARG A 135 -1.42 -25.09 12.31
N GLN A 136 -0.39 -25.92 12.13
CA GLN A 136 0.66 -26.11 13.13
C GLN A 136 1.44 -24.83 13.38
N VAL A 137 1.80 -24.09 12.31
CA VAL A 137 2.47 -22.80 12.41
C VAL A 137 1.60 -21.77 13.13
N GLY A 138 0.32 -21.68 12.79
CA GLY A 138 -0.63 -20.78 13.45
C GLY A 138 -0.76 -21.07 14.95
N ALA A 139 -0.90 -22.35 15.31
CA ALA A 139 -0.95 -22.78 16.71
C ALA A 139 0.37 -22.49 17.46
N PHE A 140 1.52 -22.77 16.84
CA PHE A 140 2.83 -22.50 17.44
C PHE A 140 3.08 -21.01 17.67
N ARG A 141 2.56 -20.15 16.78
CA ARG A 141 2.62 -18.69 16.91
C ARG A 141 1.58 -18.12 17.90
N GLY A 142 0.74 -18.96 18.50
CA GLY A 142 -0.30 -18.52 19.43
C GLY A 142 -1.41 -17.70 18.76
N MET A 143 -1.68 -17.91 17.47
CA MET A 143 -2.80 -17.25 16.80
C MET A 143 -4.12 -17.77 17.39
N ASP A 144 -5.03 -16.86 17.71
CA ASP A 144 -6.38 -17.22 18.21
C ASP A 144 -7.15 -18.11 17.23
N ASN A 145 -6.92 -17.92 15.93
CA ASN A 145 -7.53 -18.71 14.87
C ASN A 145 -6.48 -19.21 13.85
N PRO A 146 -5.88 -20.39 14.06
CA PRO A 146 -4.93 -20.99 13.12
C PRO A 146 -5.53 -21.34 11.75
N GLU A 147 -6.85 -21.55 11.64
CA GLU A 147 -7.52 -21.80 10.35
C GLU A 147 -7.51 -20.58 9.44
N ALA A 148 -7.25 -19.37 9.96
CA ALA A 148 -7.11 -18.17 9.14
C ALA A 148 -6.03 -18.35 8.06
N LEU A 149 -4.86 -18.92 8.41
CA LEU A 149 -3.78 -19.17 7.44
C LEU A 149 -4.18 -20.19 6.36
N VAL A 150 -4.99 -21.19 6.72
CA VAL A 150 -5.51 -22.18 5.77
C VAL A 150 -6.47 -21.54 4.79
N ARG A 151 -7.39 -20.72 5.31
CA ARG A 151 -8.35 -19.95 4.50
C ARG A 151 -7.61 -19.02 3.53
N ASP A 152 -6.63 -18.27 4.02
CA ASP A 152 -5.81 -17.39 3.19
C ASP A 152 -5.09 -18.16 2.09
N TYR A 153 -4.54 -19.34 2.40
CA TYR A 153 -3.93 -20.24 1.41
C TYR A 153 -4.92 -20.65 0.31
N ASP A 154 -6.11 -21.12 0.69
CA ASP A 154 -7.11 -21.59 -0.27
C ASP A 154 -7.62 -20.45 -1.16
N ILE A 155 -7.93 -19.30 -0.56
CA ILE A 155 -8.39 -18.10 -1.26
C ILE A 155 -7.30 -17.57 -2.19
N TRP A 156 -6.06 -17.43 -1.72
CA TRP A 156 -4.97 -16.91 -2.55
C TRP A 156 -4.63 -17.86 -3.70
N SER A 157 -4.66 -19.17 -3.46
CA SER A 157 -4.56 -20.19 -4.52
C SER A 157 -5.68 -20.02 -5.54
N GLN A 158 -6.92 -19.82 -5.10
CA GLN A 158 -8.06 -19.61 -5.99
C GLN A 158 -7.91 -18.34 -6.81
N ALA A 159 -7.58 -17.20 -6.19
CA ALA A 159 -7.39 -15.92 -6.86
C ALA A 159 -6.34 -15.99 -7.98
N ILE A 160 -5.23 -16.71 -7.76
CA ILE A 160 -4.22 -16.93 -8.80
C ILE A 160 -4.78 -17.82 -9.93
N LYS A 161 -5.43 -18.95 -9.59
CA LYS A 161 -5.94 -19.91 -10.58
C LYS A 161 -7.01 -19.32 -11.51
N ILE A 162 -7.84 -18.41 -11.01
CA ILE A 162 -8.91 -17.77 -11.78
C ILE A 162 -8.47 -16.47 -12.48
N GLY A 163 -7.18 -16.12 -12.42
CA GLY A 163 -6.61 -14.96 -13.12
C GLY A 163 -6.83 -13.60 -12.44
N PHE A 164 -7.33 -13.56 -11.19
CA PHE A 164 -7.53 -12.29 -10.45
C PHE A 164 -6.22 -11.65 -9.99
N THR A 165 -5.07 -12.20 -10.38
CA THR A 165 -3.74 -11.64 -10.12
C THR A 165 -3.03 -11.19 -11.40
N ASP A 166 -3.69 -11.21 -12.54
CA ASP A 166 -3.07 -10.93 -13.85
C ASP A 166 -2.70 -9.45 -14.05
N HIS A 167 -3.28 -8.56 -13.24
CA HIS A 167 -2.85 -7.16 -13.17
C HIS A 167 -1.53 -6.96 -12.41
N LEU A 168 -1.03 -7.97 -11.68
CA LEU A 168 0.19 -7.88 -10.90
C LEU A 168 1.45 -8.10 -11.75
N THR A 169 2.59 -7.68 -11.21
CA THR A 169 3.89 -8.00 -11.79
C THR A 169 4.22 -9.48 -11.65
N ARG A 170 5.07 -10.01 -12.55
CA ARG A 170 5.56 -11.39 -12.50
C ARG A 170 7.10 -11.39 -12.53
N PRO A 171 7.79 -12.21 -11.69
CA PRO A 171 7.21 -13.00 -10.60
C PRO A 171 6.55 -12.11 -9.54
N LEU A 172 5.60 -12.67 -8.78
CA LEU A 172 4.96 -11.94 -7.69
C LEU A 172 6.03 -11.55 -6.64
N PRO A 173 5.93 -10.34 -6.05
CA PRO A 173 6.81 -9.93 -4.95
C PRO A 173 6.81 -10.96 -3.82
N SER A 174 7.99 -11.27 -3.28
CA SER A 174 8.12 -12.20 -2.15
C SER A 174 7.68 -11.60 -0.80
N ASP A 175 7.41 -10.30 -0.77
CA ASP A 175 7.04 -9.50 0.39
C ASP A 175 6.01 -8.45 -0.05
N ILE A 176 5.10 -8.12 0.86
CA ILE A 176 4.01 -7.16 0.62
C ILE A 176 3.96 -6.03 1.67
N HIS A 177 5.05 -5.80 2.42
CA HIS A 177 5.06 -4.86 3.54
C HIS A 177 4.74 -3.41 3.13
N ALA A 178 4.97 -3.05 1.86
CA ALA A 178 4.59 -1.77 1.29
C ALA A 178 3.09 -1.48 1.43
N TRP A 179 2.21 -2.50 1.41
CA TRP A 179 0.78 -2.34 1.69
C TRP A 179 0.53 -1.86 3.12
N ASP A 180 1.23 -2.44 4.10
CA ASP A 180 1.10 -2.05 5.50
C ASP A 180 1.74 -0.67 5.75
N LEU A 181 2.94 -0.43 5.22
CA LEU A 181 3.68 0.83 5.39
C LEU A 181 2.99 2.03 4.73
N ALA A 182 2.40 1.86 3.54
CA ALA A 182 1.59 2.91 2.91
C ALA A 182 0.39 3.30 3.79
N ARG A 183 -0.17 2.33 4.52
CA ARG A 183 -1.30 2.56 5.44
C ARG A 183 -0.90 3.19 6.76
N VAL A 184 0.33 2.96 7.25
CA VAL A 184 0.87 3.75 8.39
C VAL A 184 0.75 5.24 8.06
N VAL A 185 1.22 5.65 6.88
CA VAL A 185 1.15 7.05 6.44
C VAL A 185 -0.29 7.52 6.27
N ALA A 186 -1.15 6.68 5.72
CA ALA A 186 -2.56 7.00 5.52
C ALA A 186 -3.28 7.26 6.86
N VAL A 187 -3.12 6.34 7.83
CA VAL A 187 -3.72 6.45 9.18
C VAL A 187 -3.14 7.63 9.94
N ALA A 188 -1.81 7.85 9.92
CA ALA A 188 -1.19 8.98 10.60
C ALA A 188 -1.75 10.32 10.13
N ARG A 189 -1.92 10.48 8.80
CA ARG A 189 -2.44 11.70 8.19
C ARG A 189 -3.93 11.91 8.46
N MET A 190 -4.73 10.84 8.39
CA MET A 190 -6.15 10.91 8.77
C MET A 190 -6.31 11.27 10.25
N ALA A 191 -5.56 10.62 11.14
CA ALA A 191 -5.64 10.85 12.57
C ALA A 191 -5.19 12.26 12.97
N TYR A 192 -4.14 12.79 12.32
CA TYR A 192 -3.76 14.20 12.44
C TYR A 192 -4.88 15.13 11.95
N THR A 193 -5.44 14.86 10.78
CA THR A 193 -6.53 15.68 10.19
C THR A 193 -7.80 15.66 11.04
N ALA A 194 -8.11 14.52 11.68
CA ALA A 194 -9.22 14.35 12.62
C ALA A 194 -9.02 15.10 13.96
N GLY A 195 -7.78 15.48 14.27
CA GLY A 195 -7.38 16.02 15.57
C GLY A 195 -7.18 14.96 16.65
N TYR A 196 -6.96 13.70 16.26
CA TYR A 196 -6.64 12.59 17.18
C TYR A 196 -5.16 12.56 17.57
N LEU A 197 -4.28 13.10 16.71
CA LEU A 197 -2.84 13.16 16.93
C LEU A 197 -2.31 14.58 16.70
N ASP A 198 -1.27 14.93 17.46
CA ASP A 198 -0.44 16.09 17.16
C ASP A 198 0.51 15.80 15.97
N ALA A 199 0.98 16.86 15.33
CA ALA A 199 1.85 16.76 14.16
C ALA A 199 3.14 15.97 14.44
N ASP A 200 3.78 16.19 15.59
CA ASP A 200 5.03 15.52 15.96
C ASP A 200 4.84 14.00 16.07
N VAL A 201 3.70 13.56 16.61
CA VAL A 201 3.36 12.14 16.71
C VAL A 201 3.16 11.55 15.33
N ALA A 202 2.37 12.20 14.47
CA ALA A 202 2.14 11.75 13.11
C ALA A 202 3.46 11.65 12.30
N TRP A 203 4.31 12.67 12.37
CA TRP A 203 5.63 12.67 11.72
C TRP A 203 6.52 11.55 12.24
N SER A 204 6.49 11.24 13.54
CA SER A 204 7.28 10.14 14.09
C SER A 204 6.93 8.78 13.47
N TYR A 205 5.65 8.51 13.18
CA TYR A 205 5.23 7.27 12.51
C TYR A 205 5.67 7.21 11.05
N LEU A 206 5.58 8.33 10.33
CA LEU A 206 6.10 8.46 8.97
C LEU A 206 7.62 8.18 8.94
N ALA A 207 8.37 8.78 9.86
CA ALA A 207 9.82 8.62 9.99
C ALA A 207 10.23 7.17 10.35
N ARG A 208 9.38 6.42 11.07
CA ARG A 208 9.61 4.99 11.38
C ARG A 208 9.28 4.07 10.20
N ALA A 209 8.30 4.42 9.37
CA ALA A 209 7.92 3.61 8.20
C ALA A 209 8.96 3.67 7.08
N LEU A 210 9.62 4.82 6.88
CA LEU A 210 10.60 5.03 5.82
C LEU A 210 11.79 4.06 5.83
N PRO A 211 12.55 3.87 6.92
CA PRO A 211 13.68 2.95 6.93
C PRO A 211 13.24 1.49 6.70
N LEU A 212 12.04 1.10 7.14
CA LEU A 212 11.48 -0.23 6.86
C LEU A 212 11.25 -0.43 5.35
N ALA A 213 10.70 0.57 4.67
CA ALA A 213 10.52 0.54 3.21
C ALA A 213 11.87 0.50 2.48
N GLN A 214 12.81 1.37 2.86
CA GLN A 214 14.14 1.46 2.23
C GLN A 214 14.94 0.15 2.37
N SER A 215 14.82 -0.53 3.51
CA SER A 215 15.48 -1.82 3.73
C SER A 215 14.96 -2.96 2.83
N LYS A 216 13.72 -2.86 2.35
CA LYS A 216 13.04 -3.92 1.59
C LYS A 216 12.98 -3.65 0.09
N TYR A 217 12.90 -2.39 -0.33
CA TYR A 217 12.64 -2.01 -1.71
C TYR A 217 13.71 -1.08 -2.25
N ARG A 218 14.23 -1.40 -3.45
CA ARG A 218 15.29 -0.61 -4.09
C ARG A 218 14.80 0.71 -4.67
N ASN A 219 13.53 0.78 -5.05
CA ASN A 219 12.94 1.95 -5.71
C ASN A 219 11.41 1.92 -5.60
N TRP A 220 10.77 3.02 -6.03
CA TRP A 220 9.31 3.16 -6.05
C TRP A 220 8.59 2.13 -6.93
N ARG A 221 9.27 1.57 -7.94
CA ARG A 221 8.68 0.51 -8.76
C ARG A 221 8.48 -0.76 -7.93
N GLN A 222 9.51 -1.21 -7.21
CA GLN A 222 9.42 -2.36 -6.31
C GLN A 222 8.42 -2.11 -5.17
N PHE A 223 8.45 -0.91 -4.57
CA PHE A 223 7.49 -0.55 -3.52
C PHE A 223 6.04 -0.61 -4.02
N GLY A 224 5.75 0.01 -5.17
CA GLY A 224 4.40 0.01 -5.74
C GLY A 224 3.93 -1.38 -6.19
N ASP A 225 4.81 -2.20 -6.75
CA ASP A 225 4.49 -3.59 -7.12
C ASP A 225 4.16 -4.45 -5.88
N ALA A 226 4.93 -4.29 -4.79
CA ALA A 226 4.66 -4.94 -3.51
C ALA A 226 3.37 -4.43 -2.85
N TYR A 227 3.11 -3.12 -2.91
CA TYR A 227 1.86 -2.50 -2.45
C TYR A 227 0.64 -3.10 -3.15
N LEU A 228 0.68 -3.18 -4.49
CA LEU A 228 -0.44 -3.72 -5.27
C LEU A 228 -0.67 -5.20 -4.97
N THR A 229 0.40 -5.95 -4.80
CA THR A 229 0.33 -7.37 -4.45
C THR A 229 -0.27 -7.53 -3.04
N GLY A 230 0.13 -6.69 -2.09
CA GLY A 230 -0.40 -6.71 -0.73
C GLY A 230 -1.87 -6.35 -0.66
N TRP A 231 -2.30 -5.28 -1.35
CA TRP A 231 -3.72 -4.96 -1.46
C TRP A 231 -4.50 -6.10 -2.11
N THR A 232 -4.00 -6.70 -3.19
CA THR A 232 -4.68 -7.80 -3.89
C THR A 232 -4.83 -9.02 -3.00
N TYR A 233 -3.78 -9.40 -2.26
CA TYR A 233 -3.83 -10.50 -1.29
C TYR A 233 -4.84 -10.23 -0.19
N TRP A 234 -4.77 -9.04 0.43
CA TRP A 234 -5.71 -8.63 1.48
C TRP A 234 -7.15 -8.63 0.97
N GLN A 235 -7.42 -7.98 -0.16
CA GLN A 235 -8.74 -7.91 -0.75
C GLN A 235 -9.28 -9.29 -1.11
N ALA A 236 -8.44 -10.21 -1.59
CA ALA A 236 -8.88 -11.59 -1.84
C ALA A 236 -9.41 -12.24 -0.57
N CYS A 237 -8.71 -12.05 0.55
CA CYS A 237 -9.02 -12.65 1.85
C CYS A 237 -10.25 -12.01 2.51
N GLU A 238 -10.49 -10.72 2.27
CA GLU A 238 -11.68 -10.00 2.74
C GLU A 238 -12.90 -10.31 1.87
N ASP A 239 -12.79 -10.04 0.56
CA ASP A 239 -13.87 -10.22 -0.41
C ASP A 239 -13.30 -10.48 -1.82
N LEU A 240 -13.27 -11.77 -2.18
CA LEU A 240 -12.83 -12.23 -3.49
C LEU A 240 -13.70 -11.71 -4.66
N ALA A 241 -14.98 -11.43 -4.42
CA ALA A 241 -15.88 -10.92 -5.46
C ALA A 241 -15.56 -9.46 -5.79
N GLU A 242 -15.30 -8.64 -4.78
CA GLU A 242 -14.87 -7.25 -4.94
C GLU A 242 -13.47 -7.14 -5.60
N LEU A 243 -12.56 -8.07 -5.32
CA LEU A 243 -11.24 -8.08 -5.96
C LEU A 243 -11.35 -8.07 -7.50
N LYS A 244 -12.30 -8.81 -8.07
CA LYS A 244 -12.52 -8.92 -9.51
C LYS A 244 -12.66 -7.54 -10.17
N ASN A 245 -13.30 -6.60 -9.48
CA ASN A 245 -13.65 -5.30 -10.04
C ASN A 245 -12.60 -4.21 -9.74
N GLY A 246 -11.79 -4.36 -8.69
CA GLY A 246 -10.91 -3.27 -8.20
C GLY A 246 -9.45 -3.27 -8.65
N GLY A 247 -8.91 -4.40 -9.15
CA GLY A 247 -7.47 -4.56 -9.37
C GLY A 247 -6.85 -3.69 -10.47
N VAL A 248 -7.52 -3.57 -11.62
CA VAL A 248 -7.02 -2.80 -12.78
C VAL A 248 -6.94 -1.30 -12.47
N ASP A 249 -7.94 -0.76 -11.76
CA ASP A 249 -7.98 0.66 -11.42
C ASP A 249 -6.84 1.06 -10.47
N ARG A 250 -6.47 0.16 -9.54
CA ARG A 250 -5.33 0.41 -8.67
C ARG A 250 -4.00 0.36 -9.41
N ARG A 251 -3.85 -0.56 -10.36
CA ARG A 251 -2.67 -0.61 -11.23
C ARG A 251 -2.53 0.69 -12.04
N LYS A 252 -3.65 1.20 -12.57
CA LYS A 252 -3.69 2.48 -13.28
C LYS A 252 -3.20 3.64 -12.40
N GLU A 253 -3.62 3.73 -11.15
CA GLU A 253 -3.10 4.76 -10.23
C GLU A 253 -1.61 4.62 -9.94
N LEU A 254 -1.08 3.41 -9.80
CA LEU A 254 0.36 3.21 -9.63
C LEU A 254 1.15 3.60 -10.89
N LEU A 255 0.63 3.33 -12.08
CA LEU A 255 1.22 3.80 -13.33
C LEU A 255 1.29 5.33 -13.35
N ARG A 256 0.26 6.03 -12.86
CA ARG A 256 0.28 7.50 -12.75
C ARG A 256 1.39 7.96 -11.82
N LEU A 257 1.51 7.35 -10.63
CA LEU A 257 2.61 7.69 -9.72
C LEU A 257 4.00 7.42 -10.32
N TRP A 258 4.18 6.33 -11.08
CA TRP A 258 5.48 6.02 -11.69
C TRP A 258 5.85 6.87 -12.89
N LEU A 259 4.90 7.50 -13.55
CA LEU A 259 5.11 8.10 -14.87
C LEU A 259 4.83 9.61 -14.90
N ARG A 260 3.89 10.12 -14.09
CA ARG A 260 3.52 11.54 -14.16
C ARG A 260 4.66 12.41 -13.62
N PRO A 261 5.12 13.43 -14.37
CA PRO A 261 6.18 14.32 -13.90
C PRO A 261 5.88 15.02 -12.57
N THR A 262 4.60 15.27 -12.28
CA THR A 262 4.15 15.91 -11.05
C THR A 262 4.09 14.99 -9.84
N SER A 263 4.22 13.66 -10.02
CA SER A 263 4.13 12.68 -8.94
C SER A 263 5.29 12.79 -7.93
N PRO A 264 5.03 12.59 -6.62
CA PRO A 264 6.11 12.51 -5.63
C PRO A 264 7.15 11.42 -5.97
N TRP A 265 6.76 10.30 -6.58
CA TRP A 265 7.67 9.21 -6.96
C TRP A 265 8.60 9.57 -8.13
N ARG A 266 8.30 10.66 -8.84
CA ARG A 266 9.16 11.26 -9.87
C ARG A 266 10.01 12.41 -9.33
N ARG A 267 9.61 13.04 -8.22
CA ARG A 267 10.33 14.16 -7.60
C ARG A 267 11.45 13.70 -6.66
N ILE A 268 11.24 12.62 -5.91
CA ILE A 268 12.23 12.09 -4.97
C ILE A 268 12.40 10.59 -5.16
N ALA A 269 13.63 10.08 -5.06
CA ALA A 269 13.89 8.64 -5.07
C ALA A 269 13.66 8.03 -3.67
N LEU A 270 13.14 6.80 -3.61
CA LEU A 270 12.91 6.08 -2.35
C LEU A 270 14.19 5.94 -1.52
N ASN A 271 15.27 5.51 -2.18
CA ASN A 271 16.60 5.46 -1.59
C ASN A 271 17.42 6.62 -2.12
N SER A 272 18.19 7.25 -1.24
CA SER A 272 19.22 8.18 -1.65
C SER A 272 20.17 7.47 -2.62
N VAL A 273 20.43 8.09 -3.77
CA VAL A 273 21.49 7.60 -4.66
C VAL A 273 22.80 7.78 -3.90
N PRO A 274 23.61 6.74 -3.69
CA PRO A 274 24.95 6.93 -3.16
C PRO A 274 25.66 7.91 -4.10
N VAL A 275 26.10 9.05 -3.59
CA VAL A 275 27.05 9.90 -4.33
C VAL A 275 28.26 9.00 -4.57
N GLY A 276 28.52 8.70 -5.85
CA GLY A 276 29.27 7.53 -6.28
C GLY A 276 30.65 7.35 -5.64
N GLU A 277 31.08 6.09 -5.63
CA GLU A 277 32.49 5.73 -5.78
C GLU A 277 32.95 6.00 -7.22
#